data_AF-A0AAP0CFU8-F1
#
_entry.id   AF-A0AAP0CFU8-F1
#
_cell.length_a   1.000
_cell.length_b   1.000
_cell.length_c   1.000
_cell.angle_alpha   90.00
_cell.angle_beta   90.00
_cell.angle_gamma   90.00
#
_symmetry.space_group_name_H-M   'P 1'
#
loop_
_entity.id
_entity.type
_entity.pdbx_description
1 polymer ?
#
loop_
_entity_poly.entity_id
_entity_poly.type
_entity_poly.pdbx_seq_one_letter_code
_entity_poly.pdbx_strand_id
1 'polypeptide(L)'
;MLGDEARMLLGFLPNSTPSSSQVKAAYKKKAWETHPDRFPISEKSIAESNFKLISEAYACLQSGAYSTRGSYSRVVRTGVPRTQGGSKNTALIRIPFLLIVLGTVALGGSSATRAYRRQKEAYPSHNPFLP
;
A
#
# COMPACT_ATOMS: atom_id res chain seq x y z
N MET A 1 6.11 -22.76 0.75
CA MET A 1 5.23 -23.72 1.47
C MET A 1 4.26 -24.43 0.54
N LEU A 2 3.86 -25.66 0.88
CA LEU A 2 2.69 -26.35 0.27
C LEU A 2 1.40 -25.73 0.84
N GLY A 3 0.32 -25.65 0.05
CA GLY A 3 -0.94 -25.06 0.52
C GLY A 3 -1.53 -25.77 1.75
N ASP A 4 -1.30 -27.07 1.86
CA ASP A 4 -1.75 -27.93 2.97
C ASP A 4 -0.96 -27.62 4.25
N GLU A 5 0.35 -27.42 4.10
CA GLU A 5 1.27 -27.04 5.16
C GLU A 5 0.93 -25.64 5.70
N ALA A 6 0.67 -24.68 4.80
CA ALA A 6 0.24 -23.33 5.18
C ALA A 6 -1.09 -23.35 5.95
N ARG A 7 -2.02 -24.23 5.58
CA ARG A 7 -3.28 -24.45 6.31
C ARG A 7 -3.02 -24.99 7.71
N MET A 8 -2.18 -26.03 7.85
CA MET A 8 -1.85 -26.60 9.15
C MET A 8 -1.18 -25.59 10.08
N LEU A 9 -0.27 -24.76 9.58
CA LEU A 9 0.42 -23.73 10.38
C LEU A 9 -0.54 -22.69 10.97
N LEU A 10 -1.60 -22.35 10.23
CA LEU A 10 -2.66 -21.45 10.71
C LEU A 10 -3.73 -22.17 11.54
N GLY A 11 -3.63 -23.49 11.72
CA GLY A 11 -4.55 -24.30 12.52
C GLY A 11 -5.78 -24.80 11.75
N PHE A 12 -5.72 -24.85 10.42
CA PHE A 12 -6.76 -25.42 9.58
C PHE A 12 -6.41 -26.87 9.19
N LEU A 13 -7.44 -27.66 8.87
CA LEU A 13 -7.22 -29.00 8.31
C LEU A 13 -6.54 -28.91 6.93
N PRO A 14 -5.68 -29.88 6.58
CA PRO A 14 -4.93 -29.88 5.32
C PRO A 14 -5.82 -30.01 4.07
N ASN A 15 -7.11 -30.36 4.22
CA ASN A 15 -8.06 -30.49 3.12
C ASN A 15 -9.19 -29.46 3.19
N SER A 16 -9.20 -28.54 4.16
CA SER A 16 -10.26 -27.53 4.25
C SER A 16 -10.02 -26.36 3.31
N THR A 17 -11.10 -25.74 2.85
CA THR A 17 -11.07 -24.50 2.06
C THR A 17 -11.52 -23.34 2.96
N PRO A 18 -10.65 -22.81 3.84
CA PRO A 18 -11.02 -21.72 4.73
C PRO A 18 -11.30 -20.45 3.92
N SER A 19 -12.35 -19.72 4.32
CA SER A 19 -12.64 -18.41 3.74
C SER A 19 -11.52 -17.41 4.07
N SER A 20 -11.31 -16.41 3.22
CA SER A 20 -10.36 -15.31 3.45
C SER A 20 -10.55 -14.63 4.82
N SER A 21 -11.80 -14.52 5.29
CA SER A 21 -12.11 -13.98 6.63
C SER A 21 -11.59 -14.89 7.76
N GLN A 22 -11.75 -16.20 7.62
CA GLN A 22 -11.27 -17.20 8.57
C GLN A 22 -9.74 -17.23 8.59
N VAL A 23 -9.11 -17.24 7.41
CA VAL A 23 -7.65 -17.17 7.26
C VAL A 23 -7.09 -15.94 7.96
N LYS A 24 -7.70 -14.77 7.76
CA LYS A 24 -7.30 -13.53 8.42
C LYS A 24 -7.51 -13.57 9.94
N ALA A 25 -8.60 -14.17 10.42
CA ALA A 25 -8.86 -14.31 11.85
C ALA A 25 -7.84 -15.24 12.52
N ALA A 26 -7.55 -16.39 11.91
CA ALA A 26 -6.55 -17.34 12.38
C ALA A 26 -5.14 -16.72 12.38
N TYR A 27 -4.79 -16.00 11.30
CA TYR A 27 -3.53 -15.26 11.23
C TYR A 27 -3.38 -14.26 12.37
N LYS A 28 -4.40 -13.43 12.65
CA LYS A 28 -4.35 -12.47 13.76
C LYS A 28 -4.10 -13.15 15.10
N LYS A 29 -4.79 -14.27 15.37
CA LYS A 29 -4.60 -15.05 16.59
C LYS A 29 -3.17 -15.58 16.69
N LYS A 30 -2.66 -16.21 15.62
CA LYS A 30 -1.32 -16.81 15.57
C LYS A 30 -0.21 -15.77 15.63
N ALA A 31 -0.35 -14.67 14.90
CA ALA A 31 0.58 -13.54 14.94
C ALA A 31 0.68 -12.94 16.34
N TRP A 32 -0.44 -12.87 17.08
CA TRP A 32 -0.42 -12.43 18.48
C TRP A 32 0.25 -13.46 19.39
N GLU A 33 0.03 -14.76 19.18
CA GLU A 33 0.68 -15.85 19.93
C GLU A 33 2.20 -15.84 19.76
N THR A 34 2.70 -15.59 18.54
CA THR A 34 4.13 -15.67 18.21
C THR A 34 4.82 -14.32 18.11
N HIS A 35 4.19 -13.22 18.56
CA HIS A 35 4.78 -11.90 18.44
C HIS A 35 6.06 -11.80 19.28
N PRO A 36 7.22 -11.40 18.72
CA PRO A 36 8.50 -11.41 19.43
C PRO A 36 8.52 -10.52 20.68
N ASP A 37 7.68 -9.48 20.74
CA ASP A 37 7.57 -8.61 21.91
C ASP A 37 6.92 -9.30 23.14
N ARG A 38 6.28 -10.45 22.96
CA ARG A 38 5.69 -11.22 24.07
C ARG A 38 6.67 -12.18 24.74
N PHE A 39 7.86 -12.37 24.15
CA PHE A 39 8.82 -13.35 24.61
C PHE A 39 10.04 -12.68 25.27
N PRO A 40 10.63 -13.32 26.30
CA PRO A 40 11.90 -12.89 26.85
C PRO A 40 13.02 -13.02 25.81
N ILE A 41 14.11 -12.29 26.00
CA ILE A 41 15.21 -12.16 25.02
C ILE A 41 15.76 -13.52 24.54
N SER A 42 15.79 -14.52 25.42
CA SER A 42 16.23 -15.89 25.12
C SER A 42 15.38 -16.60 24.05
N GLU A 43 14.09 -16.30 23.98
CA GLU A 43 13.12 -16.99 23.11
C GLU A 43 12.71 -16.14 21.90
N LYS A 44 13.18 -14.88 21.82
CA LYS A 44 12.84 -13.95 20.74
C LYS A 44 13.18 -14.50 19.36
N SER A 45 14.33 -15.16 19.20
CA SER A 45 14.75 -15.74 17.91
C SER A 45 13.80 -16.84 17.43
N ILE A 46 13.30 -17.66 18.36
CA ILE A 46 12.33 -18.72 18.08
C ILE A 46 10.97 -18.11 17.74
N ALA A 47 10.52 -17.11 18.51
CA ALA A 47 9.29 -16.39 18.25
C ALA A 47 9.30 -15.68 16.88
N GLU A 48 10.41 -15.03 16.52
CA GLU A 48 10.59 -14.38 15.22
C GLU A 48 10.53 -15.41 14.07
N SER A 49 11.21 -16.55 14.21
CA SER A 49 11.16 -17.63 13.22
C SER A 49 9.72 -18.14 13.04
N ASN A 50 9.00 -18.37 14.14
CA ASN A 50 7.61 -18.82 14.09
C ASN A 50 6.67 -17.77 13.48
N PHE A 51 6.83 -16.50 13.86
CA PHE A 51 6.07 -15.38 13.29
C PHE A 51 6.26 -15.31 11.78
N LYS A 52 7.52 -15.45 11.30
CA LYS A 52 7.84 -15.45 9.88
C LYS A 52 7.18 -16.60 9.12
N LEU A 53 7.18 -17.82 9.70
CA LEU A 53 6.49 -18.98 9.11
C LEU A 53 4.98 -18.73 8.99
N ILE A 54 4.36 -18.16 10.02
CA ILE A 54 2.93 -17.82 10.02
C ILE A 54 2.61 -16.74 8.97
N SER A 55 3.47 -15.74 8.81
CA SER A 55 3.32 -14.70 7.79
C SER A 55 3.45 -15.25 6.37
N GLU A 56 4.39 -16.17 6.13
CA GLU A 56 4.54 -16.86 4.85
C GLU A 56 3.27 -17.68 4.52
N ALA A 57 2.78 -18.47 5.48
CA ALA A 57 1.56 -19.26 5.33
C ALA A 57 0.35 -18.38 4.97
N TYR A 58 0.18 -17.23 5.65
CA TYR A 58 -0.89 -16.28 5.35
C TYR A 58 -0.78 -15.71 3.93
N ALA A 59 0.43 -15.32 3.50
CA ALA A 59 0.67 -14.81 2.16
C ALA A 59 0.34 -15.87 1.08
N CYS A 60 0.74 -17.12 1.31
CA CYS A 60 0.41 -18.24 0.44
C CYS A 60 -1.11 -18.40 0.28
N LEU A 61 -1.87 -18.44 1.38
CA LEU A 61 -3.33 -18.60 1.32
C LEU A 61 -4.05 -17.36 0.75
N GLN A 62 -3.51 -16.16 0.97
CA GLN A 62 -4.13 -14.93 0.49
C GLN A 62 -3.97 -14.73 -1.02
N SER A 63 -2.85 -15.20 -1.60
CA SER A 63 -2.55 -15.06 -3.03
C SER A 63 -3.37 -15.96 -3.93
N GLY A 64 -4.12 -16.94 -3.39
CA GLY A 64 -4.84 -17.93 -4.17
C GLY A 64 -3.92 -18.82 -5.02
N ALA A 65 -2.60 -18.67 -4.88
CA ALA A 65 -1.61 -19.45 -5.59
C ALA A 65 -1.50 -20.83 -4.92
N TYR A 66 -2.43 -21.71 -5.27
CA TYR A 66 -2.27 -23.16 -5.13
C TYR A 66 -1.24 -23.69 -6.14
N SER A 67 -0.15 -22.95 -6.37
CA SER A 67 0.83 -23.25 -7.41
C SER A 67 2.08 -23.82 -6.78
N THR A 68 2.20 -25.13 -6.90
CA THR A 68 3.41 -25.85 -7.29
C THR A 68 4.71 -25.05 -7.12
N ARG A 69 5.42 -25.37 -6.03
CA ARG A 69 6.88 -25.43 -5.95
C ARG A 69 7.63 -24.31 -6.69
N GLY A 70 7.94 -23.26 -5.95
CA GLY A 70 9.13 -22.44 -6.20
C GLY A 70 8.85 -21.06 -6.80
N SER A 71 8.47 -20.11 -5.95
CA SER A 71 8.86 -18.72 -6.17
C SER A 71 9.44 -18.18 -4.87
N TYR A 72 10.74 -18.40 -4.68
CA TYR A 72 11.52 -17.72 -3.66
C TYR A 72 11.58 -16.23 -4.03
N SER A 73 10.62 -15.43 -3.55
CA SER A 73 10.80 -13.99 -3.50
C SER A 73 11.79 -13.67 -2.38
N ARG A 74 13.07 -13.62 -2.75
CA ARG A 74 14.12 -13.02 -1.92
C ARG A 74 13.64 -11.63 -1.51
N VAL A 75 13.44 -11.42 -0.20
CA VAL A 75 13.06 -10.15 0.39
C VAL A 75 14.28 -9.20 0.35
N VAL A 76 14.64 -8.75 -0.83
CA VAL A 76 15.27 -7.42 -0.95
C VAL A 76 14.18 -6.39 -0.63
N ARG A 77 14.57 -5.28 0.02
CA ARG A 77 13.75 -4.09 0.28
C ARG A 77 13.13 -3.56 -1.02
N THR A 78 12.11 -4.24 -1.52
CA THR A 78 11.26 -3.76 -2.60
C THR A 78 10.05 -3.18 -1.91
N GLY A 79 9.82 -1.89 -2.16
CA GLY A 79 8.81 -1.08 -1.49
C GLY A 79 7.44 -1.74 -1.39
N VAL A 80 6.71 -1.33 -0.35
CA VAL A 80 5.37 -1.76 0.05
C VAL A 80 4.51 -2.18 -1.17
N PRO A 81 4.07 -3.45 -1.27
CA PRO A 81 3.14 -3.82 -2.32
C PRO A 81 1.82 -3.09 -2.04
N ARG A 82 1.43 -2.19 -2.97
CA ARG A 82 0.10 -1.59 -2.96
C ARG A 82 -0.90 -2.74 -3.07
N THR A 83 -1.76 -2.85 -2.08
CA THR A 83 -2.88 -3.78 -2.06
C THR A 83 -3.79 -3.50 -3.25
N GLN A 84 -3.62 -4.24 -4.34
CA GLN A 84 -4.56 -4.27 -5.44
C GLN A 84 -5.62 -5.32 -5.11
N GLY A 85 -6.49 -4.97 -4.16
CA GLY A 85 -7.53 -5.84 -3.64
C GLY A 85 -8.72 -5.01 -3.18
N GLY A 86 -9.55 -4.57 -4.12
CA GLY A 86 -10.75 -3.77 -3.85
C GLY A 86 -11.14 -2.79 -4.95
N SER A 87 -11.00 -3.15 -6.23
CA SER A 87 -11.39 -2.29 -7.34
C SER A 87 -12.89 -2.40 -7.62
N LYS A 88 -13.69 -1.60 -6.91
CA LYS A 88 -15.02 -1.20 -7.40
C LYS A 88 -15.25 0.31 -7.34
N ASN A 89 -14.51 1.08 -6.53
CA ASN A 89 -14.78 2.51 -6.31
C ASN A 89 -13.54 3.43 -6.37
N THR A 90 -12.48 3.05 -7.09
CA THR A 90 -11.26 3.89 -7.23
C THR A 90 -11.55 5.27 -7.83
N ALA A 91 -12.57 5.36 -8.71
CA ALA A 91 -12.99 6.61 -9.30
C ALA A 91 -13.56 7.60 -8.26
N LEU A 92 -14.40 7.14 -7.34
CA LEU A 92 -15.04 8.01 -6.32
C LEU A 92 -14.02 8.61 -5.34
N ILE A 93 -12.93 7.91 -5.06
CA ILE A 93 -11.87 8.40 -4.16
C ILE A 93 -10.95 9.41 -4.87
N ARG A 94 -10.77 9.30 -6.19
CA ARG A 94 -9.80 10.11 -6.94
C ARG A 94 -10.36 11.44 -7.46
N ILE A 95 -11.66 11.49 -7.74
CA ILE A 95 -12.37 12.68 -8.23
C ILE A 95 -12.21 13.91 -7.30
N PRO A 96 -12.39 13.83 -5.97
CA PRO A 96 -12.32 15.04 -5.13
C PRO A 96 -10.93 15.69 -5.14
N PHE A 97 -9.85 14.89 -5.14
CA PHE A 97 -8.50 15.44 -5.15
C PHE A 97 -8.09 16.01 -6.51
N LEU A 98 -8.59 15.45 -7.62
CA LEU A 98 -8.37 16.02 -8.96
C LEU A 98 -9.05 17.37 -9.14
N LEU A 99 -10.25 17.56 -8.57
CA LEU A 99 -10.95 18.85 -8.61
C LEU A 99 -10.22 19.93 -7.81
N ILE A 100 -9.60 19.59 -6.68
CA ILE A 100 -8.80 20.53 -5.87
C ILE A 100 -7.54 20.99 -6.63
N VAL A 101 -6.81 20.06 -7.25
CA VAL A 101 -5.60 20.40 -8.01
C VAL A 101 -5.95 21.21 -9.27
N LEU A 102 -7.02 20.88 -9.98
CA LEU A 102 -7.44 21.61 -11.18
C LEU A 102 -8.02 23.00 -10.83
N GLY A 103 -8.78 23.11 -9.73
CA GLY A 103 -9.40 24.36 -9.29
C GLY A 103 -8.39 25.41 -8.84
N THR A 104 -7.31 25.01 -8.16
CA THR A 104 -6.27 25.94 -7.69
C THR A 104 -5.46 26.57 -8.82
N VAL A 105 -5.19 25.83 -9.90
CA VAL A 105 -4.46 26.35 -11.07
C VAL A 105 -5.33 27.34 -11.87
N ALA A 106 -6.62 27.06 -12.02
CA ALA A 106 -7.52 27.91 -12.81
C ALA A 106 -7.86 29.24 -12.13
N LEU A 107 -8.12 29.25 -10.81
CA LEU A 107 -8.49 30.49 -10.11
C LEU A 107 -7.27 31.34 -9.72
N GLY A 108 -6.10 30.75 -9.44
CA GLY A 108 -4.90 31.48 -9.03
C GLY A 108 -4.18 32.25 -10.14
N GLY A 109 -4.22 31.77 -11.39
CA GLY A 109 -3.47 32.36 -12.52
C GLY A 109 -4.09 33.63 -13.13
N SER A 110 -5.39 33.87 -12.90
CA SER A 110 -6.13 34.98 -13.52
C SER A 110 -5.81 36.34 -12.89
N SER A 111 -5.58 36.40 -11.58
CA SER A 111 -5.27 37.65 -10.86
C SER A 111 -3.87 38.19 -11.14
N ALA A 112 -2.85 37.33 -11.21
CA ALA A 112 -1.47 37.74 -11.46
C ALA A 112 -1.29 38.31 -12.89
N THR A 113 -1.91 37.67 -13.88
CA THR A 113 -1.87 38.12 -15.27
C THR A 113 -2.54 39.49 -15.44
N ARG A 114 -3.64 39.73 -14.72
CA ARG A 114 -4.37 41.01 -14.78
C ARG A 114 -3.61 42.13 -14.07
N ALA A 115 -2.95 41.84 -12.95
CA ALA A 115 -2.12 42.82 -12.24
C ALA A 115 -0.90 43.25 -13.08
N TYR A 116 -0.21 42.30 -13.71
CA TYR A 116 0.93 42.60 -14.60
C TYR A 116 0.51 43.48 -15.78
N ARG A 117 -0.64 43.19 -16.43
CA ARG A 117 -1.14 44.04 -17.52
C ARG A 117 -1.46 45.46 -17.05
N ARG A 118 -2.13 45.61 -15.90
CA ARG A 118 -2.41 46.94 -15.33
C ARG A 118 -1.14 47.72 -15.02
N GLN A 119 -0.11 47.06 -14.49
CA GLN A 119 1.18 47.71 -14.23
C GLN A 119 1.88 48.15 -15.53
N LYS A 120 1.82 47.31 -16.57
CA LYS A 120 2.36 47.63 -17.90
C LYS A 120 1.64 48.80 -18.57
N GLU A 121 0.33 48.92 -18.38
CA GLU A 121 -0.48 50.04 -18.87
C GLU A 121 -0.22 51.34 -18.08
N ALA A 122 -0.04 51.25 -16.76
CA ALA A 122 0.22 52.41 -15.91
C ALA A 122 1.63 52.99 -16.05
N TYR A 123 2.61 52.14 -16.39
CA TYR A 123 4.00 52.52 -16.59
C TYR A 123 4.49 52.05 -17.97
N PRO A 124 4.08 52.73 -19.06
CA PRO A 124 4.62 52.44 -20.37
C PRO A 124 6.12 52.72 -20.36
N SER A 125 6.94 51.69 -20.63
CA SER A 125 8.38 51.85 -20.72
C SER A 125 8.71 52.68 -21.96
N HIS A 126 9.06 53.95 -21.74
CA HIS A 126 9.55 54.82 -22.80
C HIS A 126 10.95 54.34 -23.21
N ASN A 127 11.09 53.86 -24.44
CA ASN A 127 12.35 53.36 -24.97
C ASN A 127 13.10 54.50 -25.68
N PRO A 128 14.21 55.01 -25.11
CA PRO A 128 14.91 56.16 -25.66
C PRO A 128 15.75 55.84 -26.93
N PHE A 129 15.73 54.59 -27.39
CA PHE A 129 16.48 54.13 -28.58
C PHE A 129 15.58 53.80 -29.77
N LEU A 130 14.27 53.97 -29.65
CA LEU A 130 13.34 53.93 -30.78
C LEU A 130 12.98 55.37 -31.17
N PRO A 131 13.10 55.76 -32.45
CA PRO A 131 12.82 57.13 -32.91
C PRO A 131 11.33 57.52 -32.77
#